data_AF-A0A672Q6Q9-F1
#
_entry.id   AF-A0A672Q6Q9-F1
#
_cell.length_a   1.000
_cell.length_b   1.000
_cell.length_c   1.000
_cell.angle_alpha   90.00
_cell.angle_beta   90.00
_cell.angle_gamma   90.00
#
_symmetry.space_group_name_H-M   'P 1'
#
loop_
_entity.id
_entity.type
_entity.pdbx_description
1 polymer ?
#
loop_
_entity_poly.entity_id
_entity_poly.type
_entity_poly.pdbx_seq_one_letter_code
_entity_poly.pdbx_strand_id
1 'polypeptide(L)'
;MGPMSLLARIMRYLRHRPETLLLFCLSLALWSFLFHTDEVKTIMRSSRDAVNMMKGKVAEMMQNELDEELSRIWQHRSKSAAVYSIQGRRDHMEDRFDILTDTLNKSHPTIFGVFDGHGGETAAEYAKSHLPVMLRQQLQRYEKQKENSAVTCQSILKQQILNMDKEILEKLSASYDEAGTTCLVALLSEKELTVANVGDSRAVLCDKDGNAVPLSHDHKPYQLKERKRIKKAGGFISFSGSWRVQGGVLTMSRSLGDYPLKKLNVLIPDPDVLTFDLDKLQPQFMILCIILHIDVSLRRRITK
;
A
#
# COMPACT_ATOMS: atom_id res chain seq x y z
N MET A 1 14.06 78.80 -10.28
CA MET A 1 12.72 78.26 -10.61
C MET A 1 12.81 77.51 -11.93
N GLY A 2 12.74 76.17 -11.92
CA GLY A 2 12.83 75.37 -13.15
C GLY A 2 11.50 75.31 -13.93
N PRO A 3 11.52 75.09 -15.25
CA PRO A 3 10.31 75.05 -16.06
C PRO A 3 9.47 73.81 -15.70
N MET A 4 8.19 74.03 -15.39
CA MET A 4 7.23 72.96 -15.14
C MET A 4 7.02 72.07 -16.36
N SER A 5 6.87 70.75 -16.14
CA SER A 5 6.58 69.78 -17.19
C SER A 5 5.25 70.07 -17.90
N LEU A 6 5.15 69.69 -19.18
CA LEU A 6 3.95 69.86 -20.00
C LEU A 6 2.71 69.24 -19.33
N LEU A 7 2.87 68.07 -18.70
CA LEU A 7 1.81 67.38 -17.96
C LEU A 7 1.29 68.25 -16.80
N ALA A 8 2.20 68.90 -16.06
CA ALA A 8 1.82 69.78 -14.95
C ALA A 8 1.14 71.08 -15.44
N ARG A 9 1.48 71.57 -16.64
CA ARG A 9 0.78 72.70 -17.30
C ARG A 9 -0.62 72.28 -17.76
N ILE A 10 -0.75 71.10 -18.37
CA ILE A 10 -2.04 70.53 -18.80
C ILE A 10 -2.94 70.27 -17.59
N MET A 11 -2.43 69.66 -16.53
CA MET A 11 -3.19 69.41 -15.30
C MET A 11 -3.65 70.71 -14.64
N ARG A 12 -2.82 71.77 -14.61
CA ARG A 12 -3.26 73.09 -14.13
C ARG A 12 -4.32 73.70 -15.04
N TYR A 13 -4.16 73.60 -16.36
CA TYR A 13 -5.11 74.13 -17.33
C TYR A 13 -6.47 73.42 -17.25
N LEU A 14 -6.47 72.09 -17.14
CA LEU A 14 -7.66 71.27 -16.99
C LEU A 14 -8.31 71.42 -15.60
N ARG A 15 -7.55 71.72 -14.54
CA ARG A 15 -8.10 71.89 -13.17
C ARG A 15 -8.97 73.14 -13.00
N HIS A 16 -8.79 74.15 -13.86
CA HIS A 16 -9.55 75.40 -13.78
C HIS A 16 -10.73 75.48 -14.76
N ARG A 17 -10.97 74.41 -15.54
CA ARG A 17 -12.13 74.31 -16.42
C ARG A 17 -13.30 73.69 -15.64
N PRO A 18 -14.45 74.37 -15.54
CA PRO A 18 -15.60 73.82 -14.80
C PRO A 18 -16.11 72.51 -15.43
N GLU A 19 -15.91 72.30 -16.74
CA GLU A 19 -16.39 71.14 -17.49
C GLU A 19 -15.65 69.85 -17.11
N THR A 20 -14.35 69.91 -16.86
CA THR A 20 -13.52 68.76 -16.45
C THR A 20 -13.78 68.36 -15.01
N LEU A 21 -14.01 69.35 -14.12
CA LEU A 21 -14.49 69.09 -12.76
C LEU A 21 -15.86 68.42 -12.77
N LEU A 22 -16.78 68.87 -13.64
CA LEU A 22 -18.09 68.25 -13.81
C LEU A 22 -17.98 66.80 -14.29
N LEU A 23 -17.18 66.51 -15.31
CA LEU A 23 -16.99 65.15 -15.82
C LEU A 23 -16.34 64.23 -14.78
N PHE A 24 -15.38 64.72 -14.01
CA PHE A 24 -14.77 63.96 -12.92
C PHE A 24 -15.81 63.66 -11.82
N CYS A 25 -16.60 64.66 -11.40
CA CYS A 25 -17.68 64.47 -10.44
C CYS A 25 -18.75 63.50 -10.96
N LEU A 26 -19.13 63.57 -12.24
CA LEU A 26 -20.07 62.63 -12.86
C LEU A 26 -19.51 61.21 -12.91
N SER A 27 -18.22 61.04 -13.19
CA SER A 27 -17.57 59.73 -13.17
C SER A 27 -17.51 59.14 -11.76
N LEU A 28 -17.25 59.96 -10.74
CA LEU A 28 -17.27 59.55 -9.33
C LEU A 28 -18.70 59.27 -8.84
N ALA A 29 -19.69 60.04 -9.29
CA ALA A 29 -21.10 59.81 -8.97
C ALA A 29 -21.62 58.53 -9.64
N LEU A 30 -21.25 58.29 -10.90
CA LEU A 30 -21.57 57.06 -11.62
C LEU A 30 -20.87 55.85 -10.99
N TRP A 31 -19.60 56.00 -10.62
CA TRP A 31 -18.86 54.96 -9.90
C TRP A 31 -19.50 54.70 -8.53
N SER A 32 -19.84 55.74 -7.77
CA SER A 32 -20.56 55.59 -6.50
C SER A 32 -21.91 54.92 -6.70
N PHE A 33 -22.69 55.30 -7.72
CA PHE A 33 -24.00 54.71 -8.01
C PHE A 33 -23.88 53.23 -8.41
N LEU A 34 -22.95 52.89 -9.28
CA LEU A 34 -22.70 51.51 -9.72
C LEU A 34 -22.17 50.63 -8.58
N PHE A 35 -21.39 51.18 -7.64
CA PHE A 35 -20.81 50.44 -6.51
C PHE A 35 -21.60 50.56 -5.19
N HIS A 36 -22.63 51.41 -5.10
CA HIS A 36 -23.55 51.49 -3.94
C HIS A 36 -24.96 50.97 -4.22
N THR A 37 -25.31 50.67 -5.47
CA THR A 37 -26.57 49.96 -5.74
C THR A 37 -26.44 48.51 -5.27
N ASP A 38 -27.27 48.15 -4.30
CA ASP A 38 -27.27 46.81 -3.70
C ASP A 38 -27.61 45.72 -4.73
N GLU A 39 -28.33 46.06 -5.79
CA GLU A 39 -28.60 45.18 -6.94
C GLU A 39 -27.32 44.72 -7.63
N VAL A 40 -26.39 45.64 -7.95
CA VAL A 40 -25.13 45.30 -8.64
C VAL A 40 -24.24 44.42 -7.75
N LYS A 41 -24.18 44.73 -6.44
CA LYS A 41 -23.47 43.88 -5.46
C LYS A 41 -24.08 42.48 -5.37
N THR A 42 -25.41 42.39 -5.40
CA THR A 42 -26.14 41.12 -5.33
C THR A 42 -25.91 40.27 -6.58
N ILE A 43 -25.94 40.89 -7.77
CA ILE A 43 -25.62 40.23 -9.04
C ILE A 43 -24.17 39.73 -9.04
N MET A 44 -23.21 40.54 -8.58
CA MET A 44 -21.81 40.12 -8.48
C MET A 44 -21.59 38.98 -7.50
N ARG A 45 -22.27 38.99 -6.33
CA ARG A 45 -22.21 37.88 -5.36
C ARG A 45 -22.81 36.61 -5.95
N SER A 46 -24.01 36.69 -6.50
CA SER A 46 -24.68 35.56 -7.17
C SER A 46 -23.84 34.96 -8.30
N SER A 47 -23.19 35.81 -9.11
CA SER A 47 -22.29 35.35 -10.18
C SER A 47 -21.05 34.65 -9.62
N ARG A 48 -20.46 35.18 -8.54
CA ARG A 48 -19.30 34.58 -7.87
C ARG A 48 -19.66 33.23 -7.25
N ASP A 49 -20.82 33.15 -6.61
CA ASP A 49 -21.32 31.92 -5.98
C ASP A 49 -21.65 30.86 -7.02
N ALA A 50 -22.25 31.24 -8.15
CA ALA A 50 -22.47 30.35 -9.29
C ALA A 50 -21.16 29.80 -9.86
N VAL A 51 -20.12 30.64 -9.99
CA VAL A 51 -18.79 30.21 -10.44
C VAL A 51 -18.13 29.28 -9.43
N ASN A 52 -18.23 29.57 -8.12
CA ASN A 52 -17.68 28.72 -7.07
C ASN A 52 -18.39 27.36 -7.02
N MET A 53 -19.71 27.34 -7.16
CA MET A 53 -20.50 26.11 -7.22
C MET A 53 -20.16 25.28 -8.46
N MET A 54 -19.96 25.94 -9.61
CA MET A 54 -19.55 25.27 -10.84
C MET A 54 -18.13 24.70 -10.73
N LYS A 55 -17.18 25.43 -10.12
CA LYS A 55 -15.85 24.90 -9.79
C LYS A 55 -15.91 23.69 -8.86
N GLY A 56 -16.78 23.72 -7.85
CA GLY A 56 -17.01 22.59 -6.94
C GLY A 56 -17.53 21.37 -7.68
N LYS A 57 -18.56 21.54 -8.54
CA LYS A 57 -19.10 20.45 -9.36
C LYS A 57 -18.10 19.89 -10.36
N VAL A 58 -17.29 20.74 -10.99
CA VAL A 58 -16.24 20.29 -11.91
C VAL A 58 -15.17 19.50 -11.17
N ALA A 59 -14.74 19.94 -9.98
CA ALA A 59 -13.81 19.20 -9.14
C ALA A 59 -14.39 17.84 -8.71
N GLU A 60 -15.66 17.79 -8.34
CA GLU A 60 -16.37 16.56 -7.97
C GLU A 60 -16.52 15.60 -9.17
N MET A 61 -16.84 16.12 -10.36
CA MET A 61 -16.88 15.31 -11.59
C MET A 61 -15.52 14.74 -11.96
N MET A 62 -14.45 15.54 -11.88
CA MET A 62 -13.09 15.06 -12.12
C MET A 62 -12.66 14.01 -11.10
N GLN A 63 -13.05 14.17 -9.83
CA GLN A 63 -12.79 13.19 -8.77
C GLN A 63 -13.54 11.89 -9.06
N ASN A 64 -14.81 11.97 -9.47
CA ASN A 64 -15.63 10.80 -9.82
C ASN A 64 -15.09 10.06 -11.05
N GLU A 65 -14.67 10.76 -12.10
CA GLU A 65 -14.03 10.15 -13.27
C GLU A 65 -12.72 9.45 -12.90
N LEU A 66 -11.89 10.09 -12.06
CA LEU A 66 -10.65 9.50 -11.56
C LEU A 66 -10.94 8.27 -10.69
N ASP A 67 -11.93 8.35 -9.80
CA ASP A 67 -12.35 7.23 -8.96
C ASP A 67 -12.92 6.07 -9.79
N GLU A 68 -13.60 6.36 -10.90
CA GLU A 68 -14.12 5.38 -11.84
C GLU A 68 -12.98 4.72 -12.64
N GLU A 69 -12.00 5.48 -13.13
CA GLU A 69 -10.78 4.92 -13.74
C GLU A 69 -9.99 4.07 -12.74
N LEU A 70 -9.76 4.59 -11.53
CA LEU A 70 -9.09 3.86 -10.46
C LEU A 70 -9.85 2.58 -10.11
N SER A 71 -11.19 2.60 -10.12
CA SER A 71 -12.00 1.40 -9.85
C SER A 71 -11.74 0.27 -10.84
N ARG A 72 -11.41 0.58 -12.10
CA ARG A 72 -11.08 -0.40 -13.16
C ARG A 72 -9.69 -1.01 -12.98
N ILE A 73 -8.81 -0.39 -12.19
CA ILE A 73 -7.43 -0.81 -11.97
C ILE A 73 -7.34 -1.88 -10.88
N TRP A 74 -8.20 -1.84 -9.85
CA TRP A 74 -8.14 -2.77 -8.71
C TRP A 74 -8.64 -4.17 -9.07
N GLN A 75 -7.87 -5.21 -8.71
CA GLN A 75 -8.33 -6.60 -8.83
C GLN A 75 -9.33 -6.98 -7.74
N HIS A 76 -9.24 -6.34 -6.57
CA HIS A 76 -10.21 -6.47 -5.50
C HIS A 76 -10.43 -5.12 -4.82
N ARG A 77 -11.69 -4.79 -4.52
CA ARG A 77 -12.06 -3.63 -3.71
C ARG A 77 -13.25 -3.98 -2.83
N SER A 78 -13.12 -3.71 -1.54
CA SER A 78 -14.16 -3.81 -0.53
C SER A 78 -14.15 -2.56 0.35
N LYS A 79 -15.04 -2.50 1.35
CA LYS A 79 -15.06 -1.37 2.30
C LYS A 79 -13.79 -1.25 3.13
N SER A 80 -13.09 -2.36 3.37
CA SER A 80 -11.97 -2.45 4.31
C SER A 80 -10.64 -2.80 3.65
N ALA A 81 -10.64 -3.18 2.37
CA ALA A 81 -9.42 -3.57 1.67
C ALA A 81 -9.50 -3.30 0.17
N ALA A 82 -8.35 -3.02 -0.43
CA ALA A 82 -8.18 -2.94 -1.87
C ALA A 82 -6.89 -3.67 -2.26
N VAL A 83 -6.91 -4.38 -3.38
CA VAL A 83 -5.75 -5.12 -3.90
C VAL A 83 -5.53 -4.80 -5.36
N TYR A 84 -4.30 -4.41 -5.66
CA TYR A 84 -3.82 -4.19 -7.01
C TYR A 84 -2.67 -5.14 -7.26
N SER A 85 -2.70 -5.77 -8.43
CA SER A 85 -1.72 -6.77 -8.82
C SER A 85 -1.55 -6.70 -10.34
N ILE A 86 -0.31 -6.72 -10.81
CA ILE A 86 0.04 -6.60 -12.23
C ILE A 86 1.26 -7.44 -12.55
N GLN A 87 1.23 -8.08 -13.72
CA GLN A 87 2.36 -8.85 -14.24
C GLN A 87 3.61 -7.99 -14.53
N GLY A 88 3.40 -6.72 -14.89
CA GLY A 88 4.49 -5.83 -15.25
C GLY A 88 5.24 -6.32 -16.50
N ARG A 89 6.57 -6.41 -16.41
CA ARG A 89 7.46 -6.81 -17.53
C ARG A 89 7.79 -8.30 -17.56
N ARG A 90 7.23 -9.11 -16.65
CA ARG A 90 7.48 -10.55 -16.60
C ARG A 90 6.65 -11.26 -17.67
N ASP A 91 7.09 -12.43 -18.10
CA ASP A 91 6.36 -13.24 -19.09
C ASP A 91 5.13 -13.92 -18.47
N HIS A 92 5.21 -14.23 -17.17
CA HIS A 92 4.16 -14.90 -16.41
C HIS A 92 3.84 -14.13 -15.12
N MET A 93 2.57 -14.21 -14.71
CA MET A 93 2.09 -13.65 -13.46
C MET A 93 2.04 -14.74 -12.39
N GLU A 94 3.06 -14.81 -11.54
CA GLU A 94 3.19 -15.83 -10.49
C GLU A 94 2.69 -15.35 -9.12
N ASP A 95 2.42 -14.04 -8.98
CA ASP A 95 1.92 -13.48 -7.72
C ASP A 95 0.47 -13.91 -7.48
N ARG A 96 0.16 -14.19 -6.21
CA ARG A 96 -1.19 -14.51 -5.74
C ARG A 96 -1.51 -13.74 -4.47
N PHE A 97 -2.79 -13.51 -4.25
CA PHE A 97 -3.30 -12.97 -3.00
C PHE A 97 -4.64 -13.61 -2.65
N ASP A 98 -5.02 -13.53 -1.38
CA ASP A 98 -6.37 -13.84 -0.95
C ASP A 98 -6.81 -12.96 0.23
N ILE A 99 -8.12 -12.71 0.31
CA ILE A 99 -8.75 -12.00 1.43
C ILE A 99 -9.96 -12.81 1.87
N LEU A 100 -9.85 -13.49 3.01
CA LEU A 100 -10.94 -14.27 3.59
C LEU A 100 -11.52 -13.52 4.78
N THR A 101 -12.74 -13.02 4.63
CA THR A 101 -13.52 -12.36 5.68
C THR A 101 -14.75 -13.20 6.01
N ASP A 102 -15.05 -13.42 7.29
CA ASP A 102 -16.32 -14.00 7.69
C ASP A 102 -17.41 -12.93 7.72
N THR A 103 -18.32 -12.97 6.75
CA THR A 103 -19.40 -11.99 6.63
C THR A 103 -20.52 -12.21 7.66
N LEU A 104 -20.61 -13.40 8.24
CA LEU A 104 -21.65 -13.78 9.20
C LEU A 104 -21.21 -13.52 10.64
N ASN A 105 -19.93 -13.77 10.94
CA ASN A 105 -19.37 -13.51 12.26
C ASN A 105 -18.16 -12.56 12.19
N LYS A 106 -18.41 -11.28 12.46
CA LYS A 106 -17.38 -10.23 12.50
C LYS A 106 -16.35 -10.41 13.63
N SER A 107 -16.61 -11.28 14.61
CA SER A 107 -15.61 -11.59 15.64
C SER A 107 -14.47 -12.45 15.09
N HIS A 108 -14.70 -13.20 14.00
CA HIS A 108 -13.65 -13.99 13.38
C HIS A 108 -12.62 -13.07 12.71
N PRO A 109 -11.32 -13.40 12.79
CA PRO A 109 -10.29 -12.61 12.15
C PRO A 109 -10.47 -12.58 10.63
N THR A 110 -10.23 -11.41 10.04
CA THR A 110 -10.01 -11.31 8.59
C THR A 110 -8.61 -11.79 8.26
N ILE A 111 -8.50 -12.64 7.24
CA ILE A 111 -7.23 -13.24 6.82
C ILE A 111 -6.81 -12.60 5.50
N PHE A 112 -5.62 -12.02 5.48
CA PHE A 112 -4.99 -11.50 4.27
C PHE A 112 -3.77 -12.34 3.95
N GLY A 113 -3.63 -12.77 2.70
CA GLY A 113 -2.47 -13.52 2.21
C GLY A 113 -1.89 -12.88 0.96
N VAL A 114 -0.57 -12.76 0.91
CA VAL A 114 0.19 -12.35 -0.28
C VAL A 114 1.32 -13.36 -0.51
N PHE A 115 1.43 -13.83 -1.75
CA PHE A 115 2.31 -14.91 -2.15
C PHE A 115 3.03 -14.51 -3.44
N ASP A 116 4.33 -14.24 -3.34
CA ASP A 116 5.21 -13.96 -4.48
C ASP A 116 5.73 -15.30 -5.00
N GLY A 117 5.26 -15.75 -6.15
CA GLY A 117 5.63 -17.03 -6.75
C GLY A 117 6.93 -16.92 -7.55
N HIS A 118 7.70 -18.02 -7.59
CA HIS A 118 8.90 -18.10 -8.42
C HIS A 118 9.14 -19.53 -8.91
N GLY A 119 9.68 -19.65 -10.13
CA GLY A 119 9.99 -20.96 -10.71
C GLY A 119 8.75 -21.77 -11.09
N GLY A 120 7.60 -21.11 -11.25
CA GLY A 120 6.28 -21.69 -11.46
C GLY A 120 5.24 -21.11 -10.50
N GLU A 121 3.97 -21.10 -10.94
CA GLU A 121 2.85 -20.60 -10.13
C GLU A 121 2.29 -21.63 -9.13
N THR A 122 2.67 -22.91 -9.26
CA THR A 122 2.07 -24.03 -8.52
C THR A 122 2.10 -23.85 -7.00
N ALA A 123 3.24 -23.41 -6.45
CA ALA A 123 3.41 -23.22 -5.02
C ALA A 123 2.55 -22.04 -4.50
N ALA A 124 2.56 -20.92 -5.21
CA ALA A 124 1.77 -19.73 -4.87
C ALA A 124 0.26 -20.00 -4.95
N GLU A 125 -0.21 -20.67 -6.01
CA GLU A 125 -1.63 -21.02 -6.18
C GLU A 125 -2.10 -21.99 -5.10
N TYR A 126 -1.26 -22.96 -4.73
CA TYR A 126 -1.58 -23.90 -3.66
C TYR A 126 -1.70 -23.19 -2.31
N ALA A 127 -0.72 -22.35 -1.96
CA ALA A 127 -0.73 -21.59 -0.71
C ALA A 127 -1.96 -20.67 -0.62
N LYS A 128 -2.24 -19.93 -1.69
CA LYS A 128 -3.43 -19.06 -1.80
C LYS A 128 -4.74 -19.83 -1.62
N SER A 129 -4.88 -21.01 -2.23
CA SER A 129 -6.15 -21.75 -2.23
C SER A 129 -6.44 -22.50 -0.92
N HIS A 130 -5.42 -22.85 -0.13
CA HIS A 130 -5.58 -23.75 1.02
C HIS A 130 -5.30 -23.06 2.36
N LEU A 131 -4.27 -22.19 2.45
CA LEU A 131 -3.81 -21.66 3.73
C LEU A 131 -4.88 -20.81 4.45
N PRO A 132 -5.58 -19.87 3.80
CA PRO A 132 -6.62 -19.07 4.46
C PRO A 132 -7.76 -19.94 4.99
N VAL A 133 -8.18 -20.95 4.22
CA VAL A 133 -9.25 -21.88 4.59
C VAL A 133 -8.84 -22.74 5.80
N MET A 134 -7.63 -23.29 5.79
CA MET A 134 -7.11 -24.07 6.92
C MET A 134 -6.98 -23.22 8.19
N LEU A 135 -6.46 -22.01 8.07
CA LEU A 135 -6.35 -21.07 9.19
C LEU A 135 -7.71 -20.76 9.79
N ARG A 136 -8.72 -20.43 8.96
CA ARG A 136 -10.09 -20.19 9.43
C ARG A 136 -10.63 -21.37 10.23
N GLN A 137 -10.49 -22.59 9.71
CA GLN A 137 -10.98 -23.79 10.40
C GLN A 137 -10.29 -24.00 11.76
N GLN A 138 -8.96 -23.81 11.83
CA GLN A 138 -8.23 -23.99 13.08
C GLN A 138 -8.51 -22.88 14.09
N LEU A 139 -8.65 -21.63 13.65
CA LEU A 139 -8.98 -20.51 14.51
C LEU A 139 -10.40 -20.66 15.11
N GLN A 140 -11.37 -21.13 14.32
CA GLN A 140 -12.72 -21.44 14.81
C GLN A 140 -12.73 -22.59 15.85
N ARG A 141 -11.87 -23.61 15.67
CA ARG A 141 -11.71 -24.68 16.67
C ARG A 141 -11.07 -24.14 17.95
N TYR A 142 -10.07 -23.28 17.80
CA TYR A 142 -9.38 -22.65 18.91
C TYR A 142 -10.30 -21.77 19.74
N GLU A 143 -11.13 -20.93 19.11
CA GLU A 143 -12.10 -20.08 19.83
C GLU A 143 -13.06 -20.88 20.71
N LYS A 144 -13.50 -22.07 20.24
CA LYS A 144 -14.36 -22.97 21.01
C LYS A 144 -13.66 -23.63 22.20
N GLN A 145 -12.32 -23.69 22.19
CA GLN A 145 -11.50 -24.39 23.19
C GLN A 145 -10.64 -23.43 24.04
N LYS A 146 -10.83 -22.11 23.86
CA LYS A 146 -9.96 -21.04 24.34
C LYS A 146 -9.74 -21.06 25.87
N GLU A 147 -10.72 -21.50 26.64
CA GLU A 147 -10.64 -21.54 28.11
C GLU A 147 -9.74 -22.67 28.66
N ASN A 148 -9.39 -23.68 27.86
CA ASN A 148 -8.69 -24.89 28.31
C ASN A 148 -7.34 -25.15 27.59
N SER A 149 -6.84 -24.23 26.77
CA SER A 149 -5.70 -24.50 25.88
C SER A 149 -4.58 -23.47 25.99
N ALA A 150 -3.34 -23.95 26.17
CA ALA A 150 -2.12 -23.13 26.13
C ALA A 150 -1.71 -22.70 24.71
N VAL A 151 -2.50 -23.06 23.69
CA VAL A 151 -2.24 -22.74 22.28
C VAL A 151 -2.49 -21.25 22.04
N THR A 152 -1.62 -20.62 21.25
CA THR A 152 -1.73 -19.21 20.86
C THR A 152 -2.01 -19.09 19.35
N CYS A 153 -2.62 -17.99 18.90
CA CYS A 153 -2.78 -17.69 17.48
C CYS A 153 -1.45 -17.75 16.72
N GLN A 154 -0.36 -17.27 17.35
CA GLN A 154 0.99 -17.35 16.79
C GLN A 154 1.42 -18.80 16.52
N SER A 155 1.19 -19.70 17.47
CA SER A 155 1.53 -21.11 17.32
C SER A 155 0.69 -21.80 16.24
N ILE A 156 -0.61 -21.48 16.13
CA ILE A 156 -1.48 -21.99 15.08
C ILE A 156 -0.98 -21.53 13.71
N LEU A 157 -0.73 -20.23 13.55
CA LEU A 157 -0.28 -19.65 12.29
C LEU A 157 1.06 -20.26 11.86
N LYS A 158 2.02 -20.38 12.78
CA LYS A 158 3.30 -21.04 12.52
C LYS A 158 3.11 -22.50 12.10
N GLN A 159 2.32 -23.27 12.84
CA GLN A 159 2.10 -24.68 12.52
C GLN A 159 1.40 -24.87 11.17
N GLN A 160 0.40 -24.06 10.84
CA GLN A 160 -0.30 -24.19 9.56
C GLN A 160 0.61 -23.85 8.38
N ILE A 161 1.48 -22.85 8.50
CA ILE A 161 2.46 -22.53 7.44
C ILE A 161 3.46 -23.69 7.26
N LEU A 162 3.95 -24.29 8.35
CA LEU A 162 4.86 -25.43 8.28
C LEU A 162 4.20 -26.70 7.71
N ASN A 163 2.92 -26.93 8.01
CA ASN A 163 2.17 -28.04 7.44
C ASN A 163 1.86 -27.82 5.97
N MET A 164 1.46 -26.60 5.60
CA MET A 164 1.27 -26.18 4.20
C MET A 164 2.53 -26.46 3.38
N ASP A 165 3.70 -26.18 3.94
CA ASP A 165 4.95 -26.46 3.23
C ASP A 165 5.16 -27.95 2.95
N LYS A 166 4.84 -28.83 3.91
CA LYS A 166 4.96 -30.28 3.72
C LYS A 166 4.05 -30.75 2.60
N GLU A 167 2.79 -30.30 2.58
CA GLU A 167 1.83 -30.62 1.54
C GLU A 167 2.29 -30.12 0.15
N ILE A 168 2.81 -28.90 0.08
CA ILE A 168 3.41 -28.34 -1.13
C ILE A 168 4.60 -29.20 -1.60
N LEU A 169 5.50 -29.59 -0.70
CA LEU A 169 6.67 -30.39 -1.04
C LEU A 169 6.31 -31.78 -1.57
N GLU A 170 5.35 -32.44 -0.94
CA GLU A 170 4.84 -33.74 -1.41
C GLU A 170 4.30 -33.63 -2.83
N LYS A 171 3.50 -32.58 -3.11
CA LYS A 171 2.95 -32.33 -4.45
C LYS A 171 4.03 -32.02 -5.48
N LEU A 172 4.92 -31.07 -5.17
CA LEU A 172 5.96 -30.59 -6.09
C LEU A 172 7.00 -31.68 -6.41
N SER A 173 7.40 -32.46 -5.41
CA SER A 173 8.38 -33.54 -5.62
C SER A 173 7.83 -34.69 -6.47
N ALA A 174 6.52 -34.94 -6.42
CA ALA A 174 5.87 -35.94 -7.27
C ALA A 174 5.84 -35.53 -8.76
N SER A 175 5.76 -34.22 -9.04
CA SER A 175 5.75 -33.68 -10.41
C SER A 175 7.11 -33.15 -10.88
N TYR A 176 8.17 -33.26 -10.07
CA TYR A 176 9.48 -32.62 -10.32
C TYR A 176 9.38 -31.11 -10.60
N ASP A 177 8.42 -30.45 -9.96
CA ASP A 177 8.19 -29.02 -10.08
C ASP A 177 9.02 -28.30 -8.99
N GLU A 178 9.91 -27.40 -9.40
CA GLU A 178 10.80 -26.68 -8.49
C GLU A 178 10.21 -25.34 -8.01
N ALA A 179 8.93 -25.09 -8.28
CA ALA A 179 8.25 -23.86 -7.86
C ALA A 179 8.37 -23.58 -6.35
N GLY A 180 8.43 -22.31 -6.02
CA GLY A 180 8.42 -21.82 -4.66
C GLY A 180 7.58 -20.56 -4.53
N THR A 181 7.34 -20.15 -3.29
CA THR A 181 6.66 -18.90 -3.04
C THR A 181 7.03 -18.30 -1.70
N THR A 182 7.02 -16.96 -1.61
CA THR A 182 6.94 -16.28 -0.32
C THR A 182 5.56 -16.46 0.31
N CYS A 183 5.45 -16.27 1.61
CA CYS A 183 4.19 -16.35 2.32
C CYS A 183 4.13 -15.24 3.36
N LEU A 184 3.33 -14.21 3.08
CA LEU A 184 3.02 -13.14 4.02
C LEU A 184 1.53 -13.21 4.35
N VAL A 185 1.23 -13.48 5.63
CA VAL A 185 -0.14 -13.63 6.11
C VAL A 185 -0.39 -12.70 7.29
N ALA A 186 -1.50 -11.98 7.26
CA ALA A 186 -1.98 -11.16 8.35
C ALA A 186 -3.36 -11.64 8.83
N LEU A 187 -3.49 -11.84 10.14
CA LEU A 187 -4.73 -12.15 10.84
C LEU A 187 -5.16 -10.88 11.59
N LEU A 188 -6.25 -10.28 11.15
CA LEU A 188 -6.81 -9.06 11.72
C LEU A 188 -8.06 -9.38 12.54
N SER A 189 -7.94 -9.33 13.85
CA SER A 189 -9.06 -9.33 14.81
C SER A 189 -9.38 -7.91 15.28
N GLU A 190 -10.43 -7.73 16.08
CA GLU A 190 -10.84 -6.40 16.57
C GLU A 190 -9.73 -5.65 17.33
N LYS A 191 -8.93 -6.35 18.14
CA LYS A 191 -7.91 -5.74 19.02
C LYS A 191 -6.48 -6.16 18.71
N GLU A 192 -6.30 -7.14 17.85
CA GLU A 192 -5.01 -7.77 17.64
C GLU A 192 -4.78 -7.98 16.15
N LEU A 193 -3.55 -7.68 15.72
CA LEU A 193 -3.03 -8.00 14.41
C LEU A 193 -1.86 -8.96 14.57
N THR A 194 -1.97 -10.17 14.02
CA THR A 194 -0.88 -11.15 14.00
C THR A 194 -0.40 -11.34 12.57
N VAL A 195 0.90 -11.14 12.33
CA VAL A 195 1.53 -11.23 11.00
C VAL A 195 2.60 -12.30 11.00
N ALA A 196 2.56 -13.20 10.01
CA ALA A 196 3.60 -14.18 9.74
C ALA A 196 4.24 -13.90 8.38
N ASN A 197 5.58 -13.94 8.33
CA ASN A 197 6.33 -13.76 7.10
C ASN A 197 7.27 -14.95 6.85
N VAL A 198 7.29 -15.43 5.61
CA VAL A 198 8.27 -16.36 5.05
C VAL A 198 8.73 -15.80 3.71
N GLY A 199 9.92 -15.21 3.68
CA GLY A 199 10.53 -14.73 2.44
C GLY A 199 10.73 -13.23 2.50
N ASP A 200 10.76 -12.58 1.36
CA ASP A 200 11.05 -11.16 1.23
C ASP A 200 9.85 -10.29 0.84
N SER A 201 8.63 -10.81 0.87
CA SER A 201 7.43 -9.99 0.98
C SER A 201 7.41 -9.21 2.30
N ARG A 202 6.71 -8.07 2.33
CA ARG A 202 6.74 -7.13 3.46
C ARG A 202 5.36 -6.62 3.86
N ALA A 203 5.15 -6.51 5.18
CA ALA A 203 4.01 -5.83 5.77
C ALA A 203 4.46 -4.60 6.57
N VAL A 204 3.74 -3.48 6.41
CA VAL A 204 3.96 -2.23 7.14
C VAL A 204 2.62 -1.63 7.53
N LEU A 205 2.54 -1.06 8.73
CA LEU A 205 1.37 -0.39 9.27
C LEU A 205 1.64 1.11 9.40
N CYS A 206 0.63 1.94 9.12
CA CYS A 206 0.64 3.36 9.43
C CYS A 206 -0.14 3.58 10.73
N ASP A 207 0.53 4.05 11.79
CA ASP A 207 -0.12 4.34 13.06
C ASP A 207 -0.92 5.65 13.03
N LYS A 208 -1.63 5.97 14.11
CA LYS A 208 -2.43 7.21 14.23
C LYS A 208 -1.62 8.48 13.99
N ASP A 209 -0.33 8.47 14.31
CA ASP A 209 0.58 9.62 14.24
C ASP A 209 1.24 9.72 12.85
N GLY A 210 0.91 8.78 11.94
CA GLY A 210 1.45 8.72 10.59
C GLY A 210 2.81 8.02 10.48
N ASN A 211 3.28 7.36 11.55
CA ASN A 211 4.55 6.65 11.53
C ASN A 211 4.40 5.27 10.89
N ALA A 212 5.46 4.86 10.18
CA ALA A 212 5.57 3.52 9.62
C ALA A 212 6.07 2.52 10.67
N VAL A 213 5.21 1.56 11.03
CA VAL A 213 5.51 0.46 11.94
C VAL A 213 5.78 -0.82 11.11
N PRO A 214 7.00 -1.40 11.16
CA PRO A 214 7.29 -2.63 10.45
C PRO A 214 6.53 -3.80 11.09
N LEU A 215 5.69 -4.46 10.29
CA LEU A 215 4.93 -5.65 10.72
C LEU A 215 5.65 -6.96 10.40
N SER A 216 6.63 -6.93 9.49
CA SER A 216 7.48 -8.06 9.15
C SER A 216 8.90 -7.62 8.79
N HIS A 217 9.81 -8.58 8.74
CA HIS A 217 11.18 -8.38 8.28
C HIS A 217 11.49 -9.35 7.14
N ASP A 218 12.04 -8.86 6.05
CA ASP A 218 12.44 -9.70 4.92
C ASP A 218 13.46 -10.76 5.36
N HIS A 219 13.36 -11.95 4.80
CA HIS A 219 14.34 -13.02 4.96
C HIS A 219 15.36 -13.01 3.82
N LYS A 220 16.43 -12.23 4.01
CA LYS A 220 17.49 -12.06 3.02
C LYS A 220 18.74 -12.86 3.40
N PRO A 221 19.41 -13.53 2.44
CA PRO A 221 20.59 -14.36 2.72
C PRO A 221 21.71 -13.61 3.46
N TYR A 222 21.91 -12.32 3.18
CA TYR A 222 22.98 -11.53 3.79
C TYR A 222 22.77 -11.20 5.28
N GLN A 223 21.56 -11.40 5.81
CA GLN A 223 21.29 -11.17 7.23
C GLN A 223 22.04 -12.17 8.11
N LEU A 224 22.55 -11.70 9.25
CA LEU A 224 23.46 -12.50 10.08
C LEU A 224 22.84 -13.83 10.56
N LYS A 225 21.55 -13.83 10.96
CA LYS A 225 20.81 -15.04 11.38
C LYS A 225 20.74 -16.05 10.24
N GLU A 226 20.32 -15.60 9.06
CA GLU A 226 20.12 -16.42 7.87
C GLU A 226 21.46 -16.94 7.31
N ARG A 227 22.47 -16.07 7.19
CA ARG A 227 23.82 -16.43 6.75
C ARG A 227 24.46 -17.49 7.63
N LYS A 228 24.34 -17.37 8.96
CA LYS A 228 24.85 -18.37 9.90
C LYS A 228 24.14 -19.71 9.72
N ARG A 229 22.82 -19.71 9.57
CA ARG A 229 22.02 -20.92 9.33
C ARG A 229 22.44 -21.61 8.03
N ILE A 230 22.50 -20.88 6.92
CA ILE A 230 22.87 -21.41 5.60
C ILE A 230 24.27 -22.03 5.65
N LYS A 231 25.25 -21.33 6.24
CA LYS A 231 26.62 -21.85 6.39
C LYS A 231 26.67 -23.11 7.27
N LYS A 232 25.88 -23.16 8.35
CA LYS A 232 25.80 -24.34 9.23
C LYS A 232 25.21 -25.56 8.50
N ALA A 233 24.32 -25.35 7.54
CA ALA A 233 23.77 -26.40 6.69
C ALA A 233 24.73 -26.83 5.55
N GLY A 234 25.95 -26.31 5.49
CA GLY A 234 26.92 -26.60 4.42
C GLY A 234 26.67 -25.83 3.13
N GLY A 235 25.68 -24.94 3.10
CA GLY A 235 25.41 -24.04 1.98
C GLY A 235 26.32 -22.82 1.97
N PHE A 236 26.25 -22.07 0.88
CA PHE A 236 26.98 -20.82 0.71
C PHE A 236 26.10 -19.74 0.08
N ILE A 237 26.58 -18.49 0.16
CA ILE A 237 25.91 -17.33 -0.42
C ILE A 237 26.88 -16.68 -1.40
N SER A 238 26.42 -16.40 -2.61
CA SER A 238 27.16 -15.67 -3.64
C SER A 238 26.47 -14.34 -3.96
N PHE A 239 27.23 -13.38 -4.47
CA PHE A 239 26.69 -12.12 -4.97
C PHE A 239 26.68 -12.14 -6.50
N SER A 240 25.51 -11.96 -7.11
CA SER A 240 25.34 -11.81 -8.56
C SER A 240 24.18 -10.84 -8.82
N GLY A 241 24.49 -9.54 -8.81
CA GLY A 241 23.52 -8.43 -8.78
C GLY A 241 22.78 -8.30 -7.46
N SER A 242 22.45 -9.42 -6.81
CA SER A 242 21.89 -9.56 -5.48
C SER A 242 22.51 -10.76 -4.74
N TRP A 243 22.43 -10.77 -3.41
CA TRP A 243 22.88 -11.89 -2.58
C TRP A 243 21.95 -13.08 -2.75
N ARG A 244 22.51 -14.24 -3.11
CA ARG A 244 21.74 -15.44 -3.46
C ARG A 244 22.23 -16.69 -2.74
N VAL A 245 21.31 -17.59 -2.42
CA VAL A 245 21.60 -18.89 -1.79
C VAL A 245 22.10 -19.88 -2.84
N GLN A 246 23.06 -20.73 -2.45
CA GLN A 246 23.57 -21.87 -3.23
C GLN A 246 24.04 -21.49 -4.64
N GLY A 247 24.84 -20.41 -4.75
CA GLY A 247 25.51 -20.08 -6.01
C GLY A 247 24.66 -19.32 -7.03
N GLY A 248 23.42 -18.92 -6.71
CA GLY A 248 22.63 -18.06 -7.60
C GLY A 248 21.14 -18.36 -7.67
N VAL A 249 20.67 -19.41 -6.99
CA VAL A 249 19.32 -19.95 -7.19
C VAL A 249 18.24 -19.00 -6.69
N LEU A 250 18.31 -18.57 -5.42
CA LEU A 250 17.26 -17.74 -4.80
C LEU A 250 17.81 -16.48 -4.13
N THR A 251 17.09 -15.36 -4.23
CA THR A 251 17.41 -14.07 -3.61
C THR A 251 16.93 -13.93 -2.15
N MET A 252 16.19 -14.92 -1.68
CA MET A 252 15.61 -15.01 -0.34
C MET A 252 16.14 -16.23 0.41
N SER A 253 16.11 -16.22 1.74
CA SER A 253 16.62 -17.30 2.58
C SER A 253 15.54 -18.22 3.15
N ARG A 254 14.26 -17.91 2.92
CA ARG A 254 13.11 -18.70 3.35
C ARG A 254 12.01 -18.63 2.31
N SER A 255 11.28 -19.71 2.12
CA SER A 255 10.14 -19.83 1.19
C SER A 255 9.35 -21.11 1.46
N LEU A 256 8.15 -21.20 0.92
CA LEU A 256 7.41 -22.45 0.74
C LEU A 256 7.78 -23.10 -0.59
N GLY A 257 7.71 -24.42 -0.70
CA GLY A 257 8.14 -25.16 -1.90
C GLY A 257 9.66 -25.27 -2.03
N ASP A 258 10.23 -25.07 -3.22
CA ASP A 258 11.69 -25.14 -3.47
C ASP A 258 12.33 -26.45 -2.95
N TYR A 259 11.70 -27.60 -3.24
CA TYR A 259 12.08 -28.89 -2.66
C TYR A 259 13.56 -29.26 -2.81
N PRO A 260 14.29 -28.92 -3.90
CA PRO A 260 15.70 -29.27 -4.01
C PRO A 260 16.56 -28.63 -2.91
N LEU A 261 16.23 -27.38 -2.53
CA LEU A 261 16.99 -26.63 -1.52
C LEU A 261 16.62 -27.01 -0.10
N LYS A 262 15.39 -27.50 0.12
CA LYS A 262 14.96 -27.99 1.45
C LYS A 262 15.61 -29.30 1.83
N LYS A 263 15.90 -30.18 0.85
CA LYS A 263 16.71 -31.40 1.08
C LYS A 263 18.10 -31.09 1.65
N LEU A 264 18.66 -29.92 1.31
CA LEU A 264 19.97 -29.45 1.81
C LEU A 264 19.86 -28.62 3.11
N ASN A 265 18.64 -28.33 3.59
CA ASN A 265 18.39 -27.46 4.74
C ASN A 265 18.98 -26.03 4.62
N VAL A 266 19.34 -25.61 3.41
CA VAL A 266 19.83 -24.24 3.12
C VAL A 266 18.68 -23.25 2.99
N LEU A 267 17.46 -23.74 2.83
CA LEU A 267 16.21 -22.98 2.74
C LEU A 267 15.19 -23.60 3.70
N ILE A 268 14.44 -22.77 4.42
CA ILE A 268 13.47 -23.23 5.42
C ILE A 268 12.13 -22.52 5.27
N PRO A 269 11.02 -23.16 5.65
CA PRO A 269 9.69 -22.55 5.63
C PRO A 269 9.34 -21.83 6.95
N ASP A 270 10.22 -21.80 7.96
CA ASP A 270 9.91 -21.23 9.27
C ASP A 270 9.49 -19.75 9.17
N PRO A 271 8.26 -19.41 9.61
CA PRO A 271 7.81 -18.04 9.66
C PRO A 271 8.39 -17.32 10.88
N ASP A 272 8.73 -16.05 10.69
CA ASP A 272 8.80 -15.11 11.80
C ASP A 272 7.38 -14.56 12.03
N VAL A 273 6.87 -14.68 13.26
CA VAL A 273 5.49 -14.30 13.63
C VAL A 273 5.52 -13.20 14.68
N LEU A 274 4.83 -12.10 14.39
CA LEU A 274 4.72 -10.93 15.26
C LEU A 274 3.25 -10.61 15.54
N THR A 275 2.97 -10.13 16.75
CA THR A 275 1.62 -9.77 17.19
C THR A 275 1.61 -8.36 17.73
N PHE A 276 0.58 -7.60 17.36
CA PHE A 276 0.45 -6.18 17.60
C PHE A 276 -0.91 -5.86 18.23
N ASP A 277 -0.87 -5.00 19.24
CA ASP A 277 -2.04 -4.50 19.97
C ASP A 277 -2.61 -3.26 19.26
N LEU A 278 -3.80 -3.41 18.67
CA LEU A 278 -4.42 -2.37 17.86
C LEU A 278 -4.97 -1.22 18.69
N ASP A 279 -5.33 -1.46 19.95
CA ASP A 279 -5.78 -0.40 20.85
C ASP A 279 -4.63 0.58 21.16
N LYS A 280 -3.39 0.07 21.19
CA LYS A 280 -2.17 0.89 21.35
C LYS A 280 -1.74 1.59 20.08
N LEU A 281 -1.72 0.87 18.96
CA LEU A 281 -1.22 1.40 17.68
C LEU A 281 -2.21 2.35 17.00
N GLN A 282 -3.52 2.11 17.16
CA GLN A 282 -4.59 2.85 16.50
C GLN A 282 -4.31 3.07 15.00
N PRO A 283 -4.18 2.00 14.21
CA PRO A 283 -3.72 2.12 12.83
C PRO A 283 -4.70 2.90 11.95
N GLN A 284 -4.14 3.64 11.00
CA GLN A 284 -4.90 4.22 9.90
C GLN A 284 -5.11 3.18 8.78
N PHE A 285 -4.04 2.47 8.41
CA PHE A 285 -4.06 1.40 7.40
C PHE A 285 -2.83 0.50 7.53
N MET A 286 -2.86 -0.64 6.84
CA MET A 286 -1.68 -1.48 6.62
C MET A 286 -1.50 -1.80 5.14
N ILE A 287 -0.26 -2.04 4.75
CA ILE A 287 0.14 -2.43 3.40
C ILE A 287 0.86 -3.78 3.49
N LEU A 288 0.40 -4.74 2.70
CA LEU A 288 1.10 -5.98 2.41
C LEU A 288 1.55 -5.90 0.95
N CYS A 289 2.83 -6.11 0.69
CA CYS A 289 3.37 -6.05 -0.67
C CYS A 289 4.45 -7.09 -0.91
N ILE A 290 4.53 -7.53 -2.16
CA ILE A 290 5.66 -8.29 -2.70
C ILE A 290 6.81 -7.35 -3.02
N ILE A 291 8.05 -7.84 -2.94
CA ILE A 291 9.19 -7.02 -3.36
C ILE A 291 9.34 -7.08 -4.86
N LEU A 292 9.04 -5.95 -5.51
CA LEU A 292 9.65 -5.63 -6.78
C LEU A 292 11.15 -5.47 -6.54
N HIS A 293 12.00 -6.20 -7.28
CA HIS A 293 13.39 -5.81 -7.48
C HIS A 293 13.37 -4.42 -8.13
N ILE A 294 13.29 -3.37 -7.31
CA ILE A 294 13.52 -2.01 -7.76
C ILE A 294 15.00 -1.97 -8.06
N ASP A 295 15.32 -1.99 -9.36
CA ASP A 295 16.63 -1.65 -9.85
C ASP A 295 17.05 -0.33 -9.19
N VAL A 296 18.10 -0.40 -8.36
CA VAL A 296 18.59 0.68 -7.49
C VAL A 296 19.03 1.90 -8.33
N SER A 297 19.11 1.75 -9.65
CA SER A 297 19.21 2.83 -10.65
C SER A 297 18.18 3.97 -10.45
N LEU A 298 16.97 3.69 -9.96
CA LEU A 298 15.90 4.70 -9.82
C LEU A 298 15.97 5.55 -8.53
N ARG A 299 16.80 5.21 -7.54
CA ARG A 299 16.96 6.02 -6.31
C ARG A 299 17.60 7.40 -6.54
N ARG A 300 18.18 7.67 -7.72
CA ARG A 300 18.82 8.96 -8.04
C ARG A 300 17.89 10.05 -8.58
N ARG A 301 16.59 9.79 -8.79
CA ARG A 301 15.67 10.80 -9.38
C ARG A 301 14.65 11.44 -8.43
N ILE A 302 14.64 11.10 -7.14
CA ILE A 302 13.71 11.70 -6.15
C ILE A 302 14.47 12.64 -5.17
N THR A 303 15.71 13.02 -5.50
CA THR A 303 16.45 14.06 -4.77
C THR A 303 17.05 15.06 -5.75
N LYS A 304 16.20 15.77 -6.48
CA LYS A 304 16.45 17.11 -7.03
C LYS A 304 15.14 17.87 -7.11
#